data_AF-A0A7Y3NW04-F1
#
_entry.id   AF-A0A7Y3NW04-F1
#
_cell.length_a   1.000
_cell.length_b   1.000
_cell.length_c   1.000
_cell.angle_alpha   90.00
_cell.angle_beta   90.00
_cell.angle_gamma   90.00
#
_symmetry.space_group_name_H-M   'P 1'
#
loop_
_entity.id
_entity.type
_entity.pdbx_description
1 polymer ?
#
loop_
_entity_poly.entity_id
_entity_poly.type
_entity_poly.pdbx_seq_one_letter_code
_entity_poly.pdbx_strand_id
1 'polypeptide(L)'
;MSDEFYIGWEQRAAPGIGRRTRGVALVLLVLAVLSAAALAVSQRLIGASVFEFGELKTFTGILAVEPYPHLLVPRPGVTEGAGAFSSYYLVAEWKFGLPPQALQSFDGHAVTLQGT
;
A
#
# COMPACT_ATOMS: atom_id res chain seq x y z
N MET A 1 -13.52 -59.64 -7.30
CA MET A 1 -13.11 -58.26 -7.60
C MET A 1 -11.64 -58.31 -7.93
N SER A 2 -11.25 -58.04 -9.16
CA SER A 2 -9.84 -57.98 -9.57
C SER A 2 -9.23 -56.68 -9.03
N ASP A 3 -8.24 -56.77 -8.16
CA ASP A 3 -7.46 -55.60 -7.74
C ASP A 3 -6.79 -54.99 -8.98
N GLU A 4 -7.14 -53.74 -9.29
CA GLU A 4 -6.45 -53.01 -10.34
C GLU A 4 -5.01 -52.73 -9.89
N PHE A 5 -4.05 -53.35 -10.56
CA PHE A 5 -2.63 -53.21 -10.28
C PHE A 5 -1.99 -52.24 -11.27
N TYR A 6 -1.18 -51.31 -10.78
CA TYR A 6 -0.47 -50.36 -11.62
C TYR A 6 0.82 -50.98 -12.17
N ILE A 7 0.98 -50.98 -13.51
CA ILE A 7 2.18 -51.47 -14.20
C ILE A 7 2.88 -50.28 -14.86
N GLY A 8 4.04 -49.88 -14.32
CA GLY A 8 4.72 -48.64 -14.71
C GLY A 8 5.30 -48.59 -16.13
N TRP A 9 5.46 -49.74 -16.80
CA TRP A 9 5.96 -49.81 -18.18
C TRP A 9 4.84 -49.97 -19.22
N GLU A 10 3.60 -50.18 -18.79
CA GLU A 10 2.45 -50.33 -19.68
C GLU A 10 1.94 -48.96 -20.15
N GLN A 11 1.65 -48.82 -21.45
CA GLN A 11 1.28 -47.52 -22.03
C GLN A 11 -0.05 -46.96 -21.51
N ARG A 12 -0.94 -47.82 -21.00
CA ARG A 12 -2.29 -47.44 -20.58
C ARG A 12 -2.51 -47.88 -19.13
N ALA A 13 -2.84 -46.91 -18.28
CA ALA A 13 -3.20 -47.19 -16.89
C ALA A 13 -4.48 -48.04 -16.82
N ALA A 14 -4.58 -48.87 -15.79
CA ALA A 14 -5.80 -49.60 -15.48
C ALA A 14 -7.01 -48.64 -15.43
N PRO A 15 -8.19 -49.03 -15.94
CA PRO A 15 -9.29 -48.10 -16.21
C PRO A 15 -9.76 -47.27 -15.00
N GLY A 16 -9.86 -47.87 -13.81
CA GLY A 16 -10.26 -47.21 -12.59
C GLY A 16 -9.18 -46.27 -12.04
N ILE A 17 -7.90 -46.65 -12.10
CA ILE A 17 -6.77 -45.76 -11.80
C ILE A 17 -6.81 -44.53 -12.73
N GLY A 18 -6.91 -44.74 -14.04
CA GLY A 18 -6.98 -43.65 -15.02
C GLY A 18 -8.16 -42.71 -14.79
N ARG A 19 -9.34 -43.24 -14.46
CA ARG A 19 -10.53 -42.44 -14.16
C ARG A 19 -10.36 -41.62 -12.87
N ARG A 20 -9.78 -42.20 -11.82
CA ARG A 20 -9.49 -41.50 -10.56
C ARG A 20 -8.47 -40.38 -10.79
N THR A 21 -7.37 -40.66 -11.47
CA THR A 21 -6.33 -39.66 -11.76
C THR A 21 -6.89 -38.50 -12.58
N ARG A 22 -7.72 -38.78 -13.59
CA ARG A 22 -8.40 -37.72 -14.37
C ARG A 22 -9.34 -36.89 -13.51
N GLY A 23 -10.10 -37.53 -12.61
CA GLY A 23 -10.98 -36.82 -11.66
C GLY A 23 -10.19 -35.90 -10.73
N VAL A 24 -9.10 -36.40 -10.14
CA VAL A 24 -8.22 -35.61 -9.28
C VAL A 24 -7.60 -34.45 -10.04
N ALA A 25 -7.09 -34.67 -11.26
CA ALA A 25 -6.53 -33.62 -12.09
C ALA A 25 -7.55 -32.51 -12.41
N LEU A 26 -8.80 -32.88 -12.73
CA LEU A 26 -9.87 -31.92 -12.94
C LEU A 26 -10.21 -31.12 -11.68
N VAL A 27 -10.27 -31.78 -10.52
CA VAL A 27 -10.52 -31.10 -9.23
C VAL A 27 -9.41 -30.11 -8.91
N LEU A 28 -8.15 -30.48 -9.10
CA LEU A 28 -7.01 -29.58 -8.88
C LEU A 28 -7.04 -28.38 -9.83
N LEU A 29 -7.40 -28.59 -11.10
CA LEU A 29 -7.55 -27.50 -12.07
C LEU A 29 -8.65 -26.53 -11.65
N VAL A 30 -9.81 -27.04 -11.22
CA VAL A 30 -10.92 -26.23 -10.74
C VAL A 30 -10.51 -25.45 -9.48
N LEU A 31 -9.86 -26.10 -8.52
CA LEU A 31 -9.35 -25.44 -7.31
C LEU A 31 -8.36 -24.32 -7.65
N ALA A 32 -7.45 -24.54 -8.61
CA ALA A 32 -6.52 -23.51 -9.04
C ALA A 32 -7.24 -22.29 -9.60
N VAL A 33 -8.21 -22.48 -10.51
CA VAL A 33 -9.00 -21.38 -11.09
C VAL A 33 -9.81 -20.64 -10.02
N LEU A 34 -10.49 -21.38 -9.13
CA LEU A 34 -11.27 -20.79 -8.05
C LEU A 34 -10.39 -20.00 -7.07
N SER A 35 -9.20 -20.51 -6.74
CA SER A 35 -8.27 -19.82 -5.86
C SER A 35 -7.76 -18.51 -6.48
N ALA A 36 -7.42 -18.52 -7.77
CA ALA A 36 -7.01 -17.31 -8.49
C ALA A 36 -8.13 -16.26 -8.54
N ALA A 37 -9.36 -16.69 -8.83
CA ALA A 37 -10.52 -15.80 -8.82
C ALA A 37 -10.80 -15.23 -7.42
N ALA A 38 -10.75 -16.07 -6.38
CA ALA A 38 -10.92 -15.64 -4.99
C ALA A 38 -9.85 -14.62 -4.58
N LEU A 39 -8.58 -14.84 -4.95
CA LEU A 39 -7.51 -13.88 -4.71
C LEU A 39 -7.76 -12.58 -5.48
N ALA A 40 -8.10 -12.64 -6.76
CA ALA A 40 -8.35 -11.44 -7.56
C ALA A 40 -9.50 -10.57 -7.01
N VAL A 41 -10.58 -11.20 -6.52
CA VAL A 41 -11.73 -10.47 -5.96
C VAL A 41 -11.49 -10.00 -4.52
N SER A 42 -10.70 -10.73 -3.73
CA SER A 42 -10.36 -10.36 -2.35
C SER A 42 -9.22 -9.34 -2.26
N GLN A 43 -8.46 -9.16 -3.33
CA GLN A 43 -7.47 -8.09 -3.42
C GLN A 43 -8.18 -6.74 -3.33
N ARG A 44 -7.97 -6.06 -2.20
CA ARG A 44 -8.33 -4.66 -2.05
C ARG A 44 -7.50 -3.88 -3.08
N LEU A 45 -8.18 -3.27 -4.05
CA LEU A 45 -7.57 -2.26 -4.91
C LEU A 45 -6.83 -1.27 -3.99
N ILE A 46 -5.57 -0.97 -4.31
CA ILE A 46 -4.84 0.15 -3.69
C ILE A 46 -5.82 1.31 -3.78
N GLY A 47 -6.29 1.79 -2.62
CA GLY A 47 -7.44 2.70 -2.56
C GLY A 47 -7.24 3.88 -3.51
N ALA A 48 -8.34 4.48 -3.99
CA ALA A 48 -8.29 5.62 -4.93
C ALA A 48 -7.30 6.66 -4.41
N SER A 49 -6.08 6.61 -4.94
CA SER A 49 -4.98 7.47 -4.55
C SER A 49 -4.98 8.54 -5.62
N VAL A 50 -5.55 9.69 -5.28
CA VAL A 50 -5.55 10.84 -6.18
C VAL A 50 -4.18 11.50 -6.03
N PHE A 51 -3.51 11.73 -7.14
CA PHE A 51 -2.32 12.57 -7.16
C PHE A 51 -2.79 14.01 -7.04
N GLU A 52 -2.68 14.61 -5.85
CA GLU A 52 -3.19 15.95 -5.53
C GLU A 52 -2.29 17.09 -6.05
N PHE A 53 -1.52 16.84 -7.11
CA PHE A 53 -0.60 17.83 -7.65
C PHE A 53 -1.35 19.01 -8.26
N GLY A 54 -1.06 20.20 -7.73
CA GLY A 54 -1.70 21.44 -8.17
C GLY A 54 -2.96 21.80 -7.38
N GLU A 55 -3.44 20.95 -6.46
CA GLU A 55 -4.53 21.31 -5.56
C GLU A 55 -4.00 22.09 -4.36
N LEU A 56 -4.17 23.41 -4.39
CA LEU A 56 -3.78 24.29 -3.28
C LEU A 56 -4.57 23.94 -2.01
N LYS A 57 -3.84 23.51 -0.99
CA LYS A 57 -4.37 23.26 0.35
C LYS A 57 -3.79 24.24 1.34
N THR A 58 -4.60 24.56 2.34
CA THR A 58 -4.19 25.41 3.44
C THR A 58 -3.77 24.54 4.61
N PHE A 59 -2.57 24.78 5.12
CA PHE A 59 -1.99 24.10 6.27
C PHE A 59 -1.73 25.11 7.38
N THR A 60 -2.20 24.81 8.58
CA THR A 60 -1.96 25.62 9.78
C THR A 60 -1.21 24.80 10.80
N GLY A 61 -0.10 25.33 11.30
CA GLY A 61 0.77 24.63 12.24
C GLY A 61 1.86 25.52 12.79
N ILE A 62 2.74 24.94 13.59
CA ILE A 62 3.90 25.63 14.16
C ILE A 62 5.05 25.50 13.17
N LEU A 63 5.63 26.62 12.75
CA LEU A 63 6.82 26.60 11.90
C LEU A 63 8.05 26.26 12.75
N ALA A 64 8.86 25.32 12.29
CA ALA A 64 10.13 24.96 12.88
C ALA A 64 11.24 25.03 11.83
N VAL A 65 12.27 25.82 12.08
CA VAL A 65 13.36 26.07 11.11
C VAL A 65 14.44 24.99 11.19
N GLU A 66 14.68 24.41 12.36
CA GLU A 66 15.67 23.34 12.56
C GLU A 66 15.02 21.96 12.70
N PRO A 67 15.67 20.87 12.23
CA PRO A 67 16.93 20.84 11.48
C PRO A 67 16.79 21.29 10.01
N TYR A 68 15.56 21.29 9.51
CA TYR A 68 15.19 21.83 8.20
C TYR A 68 13.82 22.51 8.33
N PRO A 69 13.50 23.51 7.52
CA PRO A 69 12.19 24.16 7.55
C PRO A 69 11.04 23.17 7.38
N HIS A 70 10.20 23.08 8.39
CA HIS A 70 9.03 22.21 8.38
C HIS A 70 7.88 22.82 9.20
N LEU A 71 6.66 22.38 8.91
CA LEU A 71 5.45 22.75 9.62
C LEU A 71 4.98 21.59 10.48
N LEU A 72 4.82 21.82 11.77
CA LEU A 72 4.23 20.88 12.72
C LEU A 72 2.72 21.12 12.79
N VAL A 73 1.95 20.22 12.18
CA VAL A 73 0.49 20.33 12.12
C VAL A 73 -0.13 19.38 13.16
N PRO A 74 -0.98 19.85 14.07
CA PRO A 74 -1.64 19.01 15.07
C PRO A 74 -2.48 17.90 14.41
N ARG A 75 -2.35 16.67 14.90
CA ARG A 75 -3.17 15.55 14.43
C ARG A 75 -4.52 15.53 15.17
N PRO A 76 -5.65 15.44 14.45
CA PRO A 76 -6.95 15.26 15.09
C PRO A 76 -6.96 13.99 15.96
N GLY A 77 -7.37 14.12 17.22
CA GLY A 77 -7.57 12.97 18.12
C GLY A 77 -6.31 12.45 18.84
N VAL A 78 -5.13 13.04 18.63
CA VAL A 78 -3.90 12.71 19.38
C VAL A 78 -3.32 13.99 19.95
N THR A 79 -3.46 14.18 21.26
CA THR A 79 -3.06 15.42 21.94
C THR A 79 -1.75 15.34 22.71
N GLU A 80 -1.18 14.14 22.88
CA GLU A 80 0.00 13.93 23.72
C GLU A 80 1.09 13.08 23.04
N GLY A 81 2.35 13.41 23.34
CA GLY A 81 3.54 12.70 22.87
C GLY A 81 4.01 13.09 21.46
N ALA A 82 5.09 12.44 21.01
CA ALA A 82 5.72 12.69 19.71
C ALA A 82 4.80 12.43 18.51
N GLY A 83 3.67 11.74 18.71
CA GLY A 83 2.66 11.47 17.68
C GLY A 83 1.54 12.53 17.56
N ALA A 84 1.57 13.58 18.39
CA ALA A 84 0.56 14.65 18.39
C ALA A 84 0.64 15.55 17.15
N PHE A 85 1.77 15.53 16.42
CA PHE A 85 1.98 16.35 15.23
C PHE A 85 2.33 15.50 14.01
N SER A 86 1.92 15.99 12.85
CA SER A 86 2.45 15.60 11.54
C SER A 86 3.46 16.64 11.08
N SER A 87 4.63 16.21 10.61
CA SER A 87 5.69 17.10 10.14
C SER A 87 5.66 17.20 8.62
N TYR A 88 5.45 18.41 8.10
CA TYR A 88 5.46 18.72 6.67
C TYR A 88 6.70 19.52 6.31
N TYR A 89 7.65 18.93 5.59
CA TYR A 89 8.83 19.66 5.13
C TYR A 89 8.46 20.70 4.09
N LEU A 90 8.99 21.91 4.27
CA LEU A 90 8.72 23.00 3.37
C LEU A 90 9.79 23.04 2.28
N VAL A 91 9.32 23.04 1.04
CA VAL A 91 10.17 23.00 -0.14
C VAL A 91 9.72 24.10 -1.08
N ALA A 92 10.68 24.83 -1.64
CA ALA A 92 10.44 25.82 -2.67
C ALA A 92 10.13 25.13 -4.01
N GLU A 93 9.81 25.95 -5.01
CA GLU A 93 9.65 25.51 -6.39
C GLU A 93 10.84 24.65 -6.84
N TRP A 94 10.59 23.72 -7.76
CA TRP A 94 11.61 22.81 -8.30
C TRP A 94 12.33 21.95 -7.24
N LYS A 95 11.69 21.77 -6.08
CA LYS A 95 12.17 20.98 -4.95
C LYS A 95 13.43 21.54 -4.27
N PHE A 96 13.69 22.84 -4.39
CA PHE A 96 14.79 23.49 -3.65
C PHE A 96 14.43 23.67 -2.17
N GLY A 97 15.40 23.50 -1.28
CA GLY A 97 15.18 23.80 0.14
C GLY A 97 14.91 25.29 0.34
N LEU A 98 13.95 25.63 1.21
CA LEU A 98 13.73 27.02 1.59
C LEU A 98 14.91 27.54 2.42
N PRO A 99 15.41 28.76 2.15
CA PRO A 99 16.51 29.32 2.92
C PRO A 99 16.07 29.59 4.37
N PRO A 100 16.71 28.98 5.38
CA PRO A 100 16.33 29.12 6.78
C PRO A 100 16.27 30.57 7.26
N GLN A 101 17.15 31.43 6.73
CA GLN A 101 17.28 32.83 7.12
C GLN A 101 16.00 33.63 6.84
N ALA A 102 15.25 33.28 5.78
CA ALA A 102 14.00 33.95 5.44
C ALA A 102 12.85 33.57 6.38
N LEU A 103 12.98 32.46 7.12
CA LEU A 103 11.94 31.88 7.96
C LEU A 103 12.19 32.05 9.46
N GLN A 104 13.40 32.48 9.86
CA GLN A 104 13.80 32.64 11.27
C GLN A 104 12.85 33.51 12.09
N SER A 105 12.26 34.56 11.50
CA SER A 105 11.33 35.44 12.22
C SER A 105 10.00 34.76 12.59
N PHE A 106 9.72 33.61 11.99
CA PHE A 106 8.49 32.84 12.21
C PHE A 106 8.74 31.53 12.96
N ASP A 107 9.99 31.26 13.36
CA ASP A 107 10.34 30.03 14.07
C ASP A 107 9.58 29.94 15.42
N GLY A 108 8.98 28.79 15.69
CA GLY A 108 8.14 28.55 16.85
C GLY A 108 6.75 29.20 16.80
N HIS A 109 6.43 29.98 15.77
CA HIS A 109 5.13 30.64 15.63
C HIS A 109 4.12 29.79 14.86
N ALA A 110 2.84 29.94 15.22
CA ALA A 110 1.74 29.39 14.45
C ALA A 110 1.58 30.19 13.14
N VAL A 111 1.71 29.50 12.01
CA VAL A 111 1.58 30.08 10.67
C VAL A 111 0.56 29.31 9.85
N THR A 112 0.01 29.98 8.85
CA THR A 112 -0.87 29.39 7.84
C THR A 112 -0.21 29.52 6.48
N LEU A 113 0.00 28.39 5.81
CA LEU A 113 0.66 28.30 4.52
C LEU A 113 -0.28 27.68 3.49
N GLN A 114 -0.09 28.05 2.21
CA GLN A 114 -0.74 27.39 1.09
C GLN A 114 0.30 26.63 0.26
N GLY A 115 0.01 25.39 -0.08
CA GLY A 115 0.91 24.52 -0.83
C GLY A 115 0.17 23.35 -1.48
N THR A 116 0.91 22.55 -2.24
CA THR A 116 0.42 21.38 -2.99
C THR A 116 1.23 20.14 -2.67
#